data_AF-A0A8S0FR14-F1
#
_entry.id   AF-A0A8S0FR14-F1
#
_cell.length_a   1.000
_cell.length_b   1.000
_cell.length_c   1.000
_cell.angle_alpha   90.00
_cell.angle_beta   90.00
_cell.angle_gamma   90.00
#
_symmetry.space_group_name_H-M   'P 1'
#
loop_
_entity.id
_entity.type
_entity.pdbx_description
1 polymer ?
#
loop_
_entity_poly.entity_id
_entity_poly.type
_entity_poly.pdbx_seq_one_letter_code
_entity_poly.pdbx_strand_id
1 'polypeptide(L)'
;MLKAQQLGITPEQMIGEMSQEHQTDFAGFNISYDNYHSTHSEENRQLSELIYSRLKENGFIKNRTISQLYDPEKGMFLPDRFVKGTCPKCKSPDQYGDNCEVCGATYSPTELIEPKSVVSGATPVMRDSEHFFFDLPSFSEMLQAWTRSGAVSGV
;
A
#
# COMPACT_ATOMS: atom_id res chain seq x y z
N MET A 1 -5.68 7.25 6.31
CA MET A 1 -4.93 7.85 7.45
C MET A 1 -4.37 9.23 7.13
N LEU A 2 -3.39 9.39 6.21
CA LEU A 2 -2.77 10.70 5.96
C LEU A 2 -3.75 11.80 5.51
N LYS A 3 -4.63 11.49 4.55
CA LYS A 3 -5.63 12.46 4.09
C LYS A 3 -6.62 12.84 5.20
N ALA A 4 -7.04 11.88 6.02
CA ALA A 4 -7.89 12.13 7.19
C ALA A 4 -7.18 13.04 8.21
N GLN A 5 -5.88 12.81 8.48
CA GLN A 5 -5.07 13.68 9.33
C GLN A 5 -4.94 15.11 8.77
N GLN A 6 -4.73 15.26 7.46
CA GLN A 6 -4.70 16.57 6.80
C GLN A 6 -6.03 17.33 6.92
N LEU A 7 -7.15 16.60 6.92
CA LEU A 7 -8.50 17.13 7.09
C LEU A 7 -8.89 17.32 8.57
N GLY A 8 -8.08 16.84 9.52
CA GLY A 8 -8.38 16.92 10.94
C GLY A 8 -9.54 16.02 11.40
N ILE A 9 -9.86 14.97 10.64
CA ILE A 9 -10.96 14.02 10.93
C ILE A 9 -10.42 12.61 11.11
N THR A 10 -11.25 11.70 11.65
CA THR A 10 -10.84 10.29 11.76
C THR A 10 -10.86 9.58 10.39
N PRO A 11 -10.06 8.52 10.19
CA PRO A 11 -10.14 7.71 8.98
C PRO A 11 -11.56 7.17 8.69
N GLU A 12 -12.30 6.77 9.73
CA GLU A 12 -13.66 6.24 9.64
C GLU A 12 -14.65 7.30 9.17
N GLN A 13 -14.54 8.53 9.68
CA GLN A 13 -15.32 9.67 9.19
C GLN A 13 -15.03 9.92 7.70
N MET A 14 -13.74 9.99 7.33
CA MET A 14 -13.33 10.25 5.95
C MET A 14 -13.86 9.21 4.96
N ILE A 15 -13.73 7.90 5.25
CA ILE A 15 -14.23 6.86 4.34
C ILE A 15 -15.77 6.83 4.30
N GLY A 16 -16.44 7.23 5.39
CA GLY A 16 -17.89 7.37 5.46
C GLY A 16 -18.41 8.47 4.53
N GLU A 17 -17.78 9.65 4.58
CA GLU A 17 -18.08 10.79 3.69
C GLU A 17 -17.79 10.42 2.22
N MET A 18 -16.60 9.89 1.93
CA MET A 18 -16.21 9.48 0.58
C MET A 18 -17.14 8.41 -0.01
N SER A 19 -17.61 7.47 0.81
CA SER A 19 -18.57 6.46 0.37
C SER A 19 -19.91 7.07 -0.06
N GLN A 20 -20.38 8.10 0.64
CA GLN A 20 -21.62 8.80 0.28
C GLN A 20 -21.46 9.60 -1.02
N GLU A 21 -20.32 10.28 -1.18
CA GLU A 21 -19.99 11.00 -2.42
C GLU A 21 -19.95 10.06 -3.61
N HIS A 22 -19.18 8.96 -3.51
CA HIS A 22 -19.10 7.95 -4.56
C HIS A 22 -20.47 7.39 -4.95
N GLN A 23 -21.32 7.02 -3.97
CA GLN A 23 -22.65 6.50 -4.25
C GLN A 23 -23.56 7.53 -4.92
N THR A 24 -23.43 8.81 -4.55
CA THR A 24 -24.16 9.91 -5.17
C THR A 24 -23.75 10.06 -6.64
N ASP A 25 -22.45 10.04 -6.93
CA ASP A 25 -21.93 10.11 -8.29
C ASP A 25 -22.40 8.90 -9.11
N PHE A 26 -22.25 7.67 -8.59
CA PHE A 26 -22.72 6.47 -9.28
C PHE A 26 -24.21 6.54 -9.61
N ALA A 27 -25.05 6.94 -8.64
CA ALA A 27 -26.48 7.13 -8.87
C ALA A 27 -26.76 8.20 -9.94
N GLY A 28 -25.99 9.30 -9.95
CA GLY A 28 -26.07 10.36 -10.96
C GLY A 28 -25.71 9.90 -12.38
N PHE A 29 -24.86 8.88 -12.50
CA PHE A 29 -24.54 8.20 -13.77
C PHE A 29 -25.43 6.98 -14.07
N ASN A 30 -26.51 6.79 -13.30
CA ASN A 30 -27.41 5.64 -13.39
C ASN A 30 -26.68 4.28 -13.22
N ILE A 31 -25.57 4.28 -12.48
CA ILE A 31 -24.87 3.07 -12.07
C ILE A 31 -25.50 2.58 -10.77
N SER A 32 -26.16 1.43 -10.84
CA SER A 32 -26.79 0.79 -9.68
C SER A 32 -26.08 -0.53 -9.40
N TYR A 33 -25.59 -0.68 -8.17
CA TYR A 33 -25.01 -1.91 -7.67
C TYR A 33 -26.03 -2.62 -6.77
N ASP A 34 -26.12 -3.95 -6.87
CA ASP A 34 -26.93 -4.75 -5.93
C ASP A 34 -26.42 -4.62 -4.49
N ASN A 35 -25.11 -4.43 -4.32
CA ASN A 35 -24.47 -4.21 -3.04
C ASN A 35 -23.26 -3.28 -3.19
N TYR A 36 -23.28 -2.14 -2.51
CA TYR A 36 -22.13 -1.24 -2.36
C TYR A 36 -21.68 -1.25 -0.89
N HIS A 37 -20.58 -1.94 -0.61
CA HIS A 37 -20.10 -2.18 0.76
C HIS A 37 -18.72 -1.56 1.01
N SER A 38 -18.18 -1.74 2.22
CA SER A 38 -16.92 -1.16 2.67
C SER A 38 -15.95 -2.27 3.03
N THR A 39 -14.68 -2.13 2.63
CA THR A 39 -13.59 -3.01 3.07
C THR A 39 -13.24 -2.83 4.54
N HIS A 40 -13.79 -1.81 5.22
CA HIS A 40 -13.67 -1.61 6.66
C HIS A 40 -14.82 -2.27 7.45
N SER A 41 -15.61 -3.17 6.83
CA SER A 41 -16.67 -3.89 7.52
C SER A 41 -16.14 -4.99 8.46
N GLU A 42 -16.96 -5.34 9.45
CA GLU A 42 -16.69 -6.46 10.36
C GLU A 42 -16.53 -7.78 9.60
N GLU A 43 -17.39 -8.02 8.62
CA GLU A 43 -17.33 -9.21 7.75
C GLU A 43 -15.99 -9.29 7.01
N ASN A 44 -15.55 -8.20 6.38
CA ASN A 44 -14.29 -8.21 5.64
C ASN A 44 -13.09 -8.41 6.58
N ARG A 45 -13.15 -7.88 7.81
CA ARG A 45 -12.13 -8.15 8.84
C ARG A 45 -12.05 -9.66 9.13
N GLN A 46 -13.18 -10.29 9.43
CA GLN A 46 -13.25 -11.72 9.74
C GLN A 46 -12.76 -12.59 8.57
N LEU A 47 -13.16 -12.28 7.34
CA LEU A 47 -12.73 -13.01 6.15
C LEU A 47 -11.23 -12.83 5.89
N SER A 48 -10.70 -11.62 6.05
CA SER A 48 -9.28 -11.33 5.87
C SER A 48 -8.43 -12.08 6.90
N GLU A 49 -8.83 -12.05 8.18
CA GLU A 49 -8.18 -12.79 9.27
C GLU A 49 -8.23 -14.29 9.02
N LEU A 50 -9.37 -14.82 8.57
CA LEU A 50 -9.54 -16.23 8.25
C LEU A 50 -8.60 -16.70 7.13
N ILE A 51 -8.55 -15.97 6.02
CA ILE A 51 -7.68 -16.29 4.87
C ILE A 51 -6.21 -16.25 5.31
N TYR A 52 -5.80 -15.17 5.99
CA TYR A 52 -4.43 -15.03 6.49
C TYR A 52 -4.04 -16.17 7.43
N SER A 53 -4.90 -16.51 8.40
CA SER A 53 -4.61 -17.53 9.41
C SER A 53 -4.46 -18.91 8.77
N ARG A 54 -5.34 -19.25 7.83
CA ARG A 54 -5.23 -20.51 7.07
C ARG A 54 -3.93 -20.58 6.25
N LEU A 55 -3.56 -19.50 5.56
CA LEU A 55 -2.30 -19.46 4.82
C LEU A 55 -1.09 -19.61 5.74
N LYS A 56 -1.12 -18.97 6.92
CA LYS A 56 -0.06 -19.06 7.92
C LYS A 56 0.07 -20.46 8.50
N GLU A 57 -1.04 -21.07 8.91
CA GLU A 57 -1.09 -22.44 9.45
C GLU A 57 -0.58 -23.48 8.44
N ASN A 58 -0.82 -23.26 7.15
CA ASN A 58 -0.32 -24.12 6.07
C ASN A 58 1.11 -23.76 5.61
N GLY A 59 1.80 -22.86 6.29
CA GLY A 59 3.21 -22.53 6.02
C GLY A 59 3.45 -21.63 4.81
N PHE A 60 2.42 -20.98 4.26
CA PHE A 60 2.51 -20.10 3.10
C PHE A 60 2.75 -18.62 3.46
N ILE A 61 2.87 -18.30 4.75
CA ILE A 61 3.32 -16.98 5.21
C ILE A 61 4.75 -17.12 5.73
N LYS A 62 5.67 -16.35 5.15
CA LYS A 62 7.09 -16.28 5.56
C LYS A 62 7.37 -14.96 6.24
N ASN A 63 8.11 -14.98 7.34
CA ASN A 63 8.54 -13.77 8.03
C ASN A 63 9.94 -13.39 7.58
N ARG A 64 10.17 -12.10 7.34
CA ARG A 64 11.52 -11.56 7.12
C ARG A 64 11.64 -10.21 7.80
N THR A 65 12.77 -9.97 8.45
CA THR A 65 13.13 -8.63 8.91
C THR A 65 13.64 -7.82 7.73
N ILE A 66 13.06 -6.66 7.51
CA ILE A 66 13.52 -5.69 6.52
C ILE A 66 13.82 -4.37 7.20
N SER A 67 14.87 -3.69 6.74
CA SER A 67 15.19 -2.35 7.19
C SER A 67 14.48 -1.34 6.28
N GLN A 68 13.68 -0.46 6.87
CA GLN A 68 12.91 0.56 6.16
C GLN A 68 13.17 1.94 6.77
N LEU A 69 12.94 2.98 5.96
CA LEU A 69 12.98 4.35 6.46
C LEU A 69 11.80 4.60 7.40
N TYR A 70 12.08 5.26 8.51
CA TYR A 70 11.15 5.54 9.59
C TYR A 70 11.18 7.02 9.94
N ASP A 71 10.01 7.62 10.07
CA ASP A 71 9.83 8.99 10.54
C ASP A 71 9.84 9.01 12.07
N PRO A 72 10.89 9.56 12.72
CA PRO A 72 10.99 9.55 14.18
C PRO A 72 10.00 10.50 14.85
N GLU A 73 9.51 11.52 14.16
CA GLU A 73 8.58 12.51 14.74
C GLU A 73 7.13 12.02 14.67
N LYS A 74 6.77 11.32 13.58
CA LYS A 74 5.43 10.75 13.39
C LYS A 74 5.31 9.32 13.89
N GLY A 75 6.44 8.69 14.20
CA GLY A 75 6.47 7.35 14.76
C GLY A 75 6.02 6.27 13.77
N MET A 76 6.27 6.44 12.47
CA MET A 76 5.77 5.54 11.43
C MET A 76 6.82 5.18 10.37
N PHE A 77 6.71 3.98 9.80
CA PHE A 77 7.48 3.60 8.61
C PHE A 77 7.01 4.38 7.38
N LEU A 78 7.95 4.71 6.50
CA LEU A 78 7.73 5.50 5.29
C LEU A 78 7.78 4.59 4.07
N PRO A 79 6.64 4.35 3.39
CA PRO A 79 6.62 3.84 2.03
C PRO A 79 7.41 4.76 1.08
N ASP A 80 7.85 4.24 -0.05
CA ASP A 80 8.74 4.93 -0.99
C ASP A 80 8.27 6.33 -1.37
N ARG A 81 6.96 6.49 -1.61
CA ARG A 81 6.34 7.78 -1.98
C ARG A 81 6.23 8.79 -0.84
N PHE A 82 6.49 8.40 0.40
CA PHE A 82 6.53 9.30 1.56
C PHE A 82 7.95 9.71 1.93
N VAL A 83 8.93 9.39 1.07
CA VAL A 83 10.30 9.88 1.17
C VAL A 83 10.57 10.73 -0.07
N LYS A 84 11.11 11.93 0.15
CA LYS A 84 11.65 12.78 -0.91
C LYS A 84 13.10 13.11 -0.65
N GLY A 85 13.86 13.37 -1.69
CA GLY A 85 15.24 13.80 -1.57
C GLY A 85 15.82 14.19 -2.92
N THR A 86 17.14 14.23 -2.99
CA THR A 86 17.87 14.53 -4.22
C THR A 86 18.19 13.25 -4.98
N CYS A 87 17.89 13.22 -6.28
CA CYS A 87 18.12 12.06 -7.14
C CYS A 87 19.60 11.63 -7.11
N PRO A 88 19.91 10.35 -6.85
CA PRO A 88 21.29 9.88 -6.82
C PRO A 88 21.98 9.96 -8.19
N LYS A 89 21.22 9.92 -9.29
CA LYS A 89 21.72 9.92 -10.67
C LYS A 89 21.94 11.33 -11.23
N CYS A 90 20.88 12.14 -11.35
CA CYS A 90 20.94 13.45 -12.01
C CYS A 90 21.02 14.63 -11.04
N LYS A 91 20.99 14.39 -9.72
CA LYS A 91 21.07 15.42 -8.67
C LYS A 91 19.91 16.42 -8.66
N SER A 92 18.80 16.11 -9.35
CA SER A 92 17.58 16.90 -9.25
C SER A 92 17.01 16.79 -7.83
N PRO A 93 16.67 17.91 -7.16
CA PRO A 93 16.05 17.91 -5.85
C PRO A 93 14.58 17.45 -5.90
N ASP A 94 13.97 17.24 -4.74
CA ASP A 94 12.53 16.98 -4.55
C ASP A 94 11.96 15.77 -5.31
N GLN A 95 12.75 14.72 -5.46
CA GLN A 95 12.34 13.47 -6.11
C GLN A 95 11.84 12.45 -5.09
N TYR A 96 10.84 11.66 -5.46
CA TYR A 96 10.33 10.57 -4.63
C TYR A 96 11.31 9.40 -4.55
N GLY A 97 11.10 8.52 -3.56
CA GLY A 97 11.96 7.38 -3.29
C GLY A 97 11.86 6.22 -4.27
N ASP A 98 10.86 6.17 -5.15
CA ASP A 98 10.65 5.13 -6.16
C ASP A 98 11.28 5.48 -7.52
N ASN A 99 11.15 6.74 -7.96
CA ASN A 99 11.70 7.20 -9.23
C ASN A 99 12.03 8.70 -9.26
N CYS A 100 12.84 9.08 -10.25
CA CYS A 100 13.11 10.48 -10.60
C CYS A 100 12.27 10.91 -11.81
N GLU A 101 11.47 11.95 -11.65
CA GLU A 101 10.64 12.53 -12.71
C GLU A 101 11.46 13.31 -13.76
N VAL A 102 12.72 13.66 -13.43
CA VAL A 102 13.60 14.42 -14.34
C VAL A 102 14.38 13.52 -15.29
N CYS A 103 14.92 12.40 -14.80
CA CYS A 103 15.77 11.51 -15.60
C CYS A 103 15.20 10.10 -15.81
N GLY A 104 14.06 9.77 -15.20
CA GLY A 104 13.41 8.46 -15.32
C GLY A 104 14.12 7.32 -14.58
N ALA A 105 15.15 7.60 -13.79
CA ALA A 105 15.85 6.58 -13.02
C ALA A 105 14.96 6.02 -11.90
N THR A 106 15.00 4.70 -11.70
CA THR A 106 14.44 4.00 -10.54
C THR A 106 15.53 3.71 -9.52
N TYR A 107 15.19 3.74 -8.23
CA TYR A 107 16.10 3.45 -7.12
C TYR A 107 15.30 3.13 -5.85
N SER A 108 15.97 2.66 -4.81
CA SER A 108 15.39 2.54 -3.46
C SER A 108 15.36 3.90 -2.77
N PRO A 109 14.39 4.17 -1.87
CA PRO A 109 14.35 5.38 -1.04
C PRO A 109 15.62 5.59 -0.22
N THR A 110 16.33 4.52 0.13
CA THR A 110 17.60 4.56 0.87
C THR A 110 18.77 5.11 0.05
N GLU A 111 18.62 5.18 -1.28
CA GLU A 111 19.63 5.72 -2.19
C GLU A 111 19.47 7.24 -2.43
N LEU A 112 18.35 7.83 -1.99
CA LEU A 112 18.14 9.28 -2.09
C LEU A 112 19.22 10.03 -1.30
N ILE A 113 19.71 11.11 -1.88
CA ILE A 113 20.61 12.04 -1.19
C ILE A 113 19.73 12.97 -0.33
N GLU A 114 20.10 13.14 0.94
CA GLU A 114 19.36 13.97 1.91
C GLU A 114 17.85 13.63 1.97
N PRO A 115 17.48 12.38 2.30
CA PRO A 115 16.09 11.98 2.34
C PRO A 115 15.35 12.74 3.46
N LYS A 116 14.09 13.07 3.17
CA LYS A 116 13.15 13.78 4.03
C LYS A 116 11.80 13.07 4.00
N SER A 117 11.16 12.97 5.16
CA SER A 117 9.78 12.53 5.27
C SER A 117 8.85 13.55 4.62
N VAL A 118 7.98 13.10 3.73
CA VAL A 118 6.89 13.94 3.18
C VAL A 118 5.85 14.27 4.26
N VAL A 119 5.80 13.49 5.34
CA VAL A 119 4.79 13.62 6.40
C VAL A 119 5.18 14.69 7.43
N SER A 120 6.44 14.75 7.85
CA SER A 120 6.93 15.70 8.88
C SER A 120 8.00 16.67 8.40
N GLY A 121 8.71 16.36 7.31
CA GLY A 121 9.94 17.05 6.94
C GLY A 121 11.18 16.58 7.72
N ALA A 122 11.04 15.66 8.68
CA ALA A 122 12.17 15.10 9.41
C ALA A 122 13.09 14.28 8.49
N THR A 123 14.37 14.19 8.84
CA THR A 123 15.29 13.23 8.20
C THR A 123 14.94 11.82 8.69
N PRO A 124 14.52 10.90 7.80
CA PRO A 124 14.16 9.55 8.21
C PRO A 124 15.38 8.77 8.71
N VAL A 125 15.13 7.79 9.58
CA VAL A 125 16.15 6.86 10.09
C VAL A 125 15.84 5.44 9.65
N MET A 126 16.86 4.61 9.48
CA MET A 126 16.66 3.18 9.22
C MET A 126 16.19 2.49 10.50
N ARG A 127 15.12 1.71 10.40
CA ARG A 127 14.66 0.80 11.44
C ARG A 127 14.28 -0.54 10.86
N ASP A 128 14.52 -1.58 11.64
CA ASP A 128 14.12 -2.93 11.29
C ASP A 128 12.64 -3.14 11.63
N SER A 129 11.93 -3.80 10.73
CA SER A 129 10.53 -4.20 10.86
C SER A 129 10.39 -5.65 10.42
N GLU A 130 9.65 -6.46 11.18
CA GLU A 130 9.27 -7.79 10.73
C GLU A 130 8.11 -7.67 9.73
N HIS A 131 8.28 -8.24 8.54
CA HIS A 131 7.27 -8.27 7.49
C HIS A 131 6.84 -9.70 7.18
N PHE A 132 5.55 -9.85 6.90
CA PHE A 132 4.92 -11.11 6.51
C PHE A 132 4.75 -11.14 4.98
N PHE A 133 5.32 -12.15 4.34
CA PHE A 133 5.28 -12.34 2.90
C PHE A 133 4.45 -13.58 2.55
N PHE A 134 3.53 -13.43 1.60
CA PHE A 134 2.83 -14.57 1.01
C PHE A 134 3.76 -15.31 0.03
N ASP A 135 3.89 -16.61 0.21
CA ASP A 135 4.70 -17.51 -0.62
C ASP A 135 3.96 -17.86 -1.93
N LEU A 136 3.74 -16.83 -2.77
CA LEU A 136 3.14 -16.97 -4.09
C LEU A 136 3.86 -18.03 -4.97
N PRO A 137 5.21 -18.16 -4.97
CA PRO A 137 5.90 -19.19 -5.75
C PRO A 137 5.40 -20.61 -5.49
N SER A 138 5.00 -20.93 -4.25
CA SER A 138 4.44 -22.24 -3.89
C SER A 138 3.13 -22.58 -4.63
N PHE A 139 2.46 -21.60 -5.23
CA PHE A 139 1.22 -21.77 -5.99
C PHE A 139 1.40 -21.69 -7.51
N SER A 140 2.64 -21.57 -8.00
CA SER A 140 2.93 -21.30 -9.41
C SER A 140 2.31 -22.31 -10.37
N GLU A 141 2.47 -23.62 -10.11
CA GLU A 141 1.91 -24.66 -10.99
C GLU A 141 0.37 -24.63 -11.02
N MET A 142 -0.26 -24.50 -9.85
CA MET A 142 -1.70 -24.41 -9.73
C MET A 142 -2.24 -23.18 -10.46
N LEU A 143 -1.62 -22.01 -10.28
CA LEU A 143 -2.04 -20.77 -10.93
C LEU A 143 -1.83 -20.84 -12.45
N GLN A 144 -0.74 -21.43 -12.93
CA GLN A 144 -0.51 -21.64 -14.36
C GLN A 144 -1.56 -22.57 -14.97
N ALA A 145 -1.92 -23.65 -14.27
CA ALA A 145 -2.98 -24.55 -14.72
C ALA A 145 -4.34 -23.84 -14.72
N TRP A 146 -4.70 -23.15 -13.64
CA TRP A 146 -5.98 -22.46 -13.49
C TRP A 146 -6.16 -21.32 -14.51
N THR A 147 -5.13 -20.51 -14.74
CA THR A 147 -5.18 -19.42 -15.73
C THR A 147 -5.30 -19.92 -17.17
N ARG A 148 -4.89 -21.16 -17.45
CA ARG A 148 -4.97 -21.79 -18.77
C ARG A 148 -6.14 -22.77 -18.94
N SER A 149 -6.91 -23.02 -17.89
CA SER A 149 -8.03 -23.96 -17.92
C SER A 149 -9.30 -23.38 -18.56
N GLY A 150 -9.30 -22.09 -18.89
CA GLY A 150 -10.49 -21.33 -19.30
C GLY A 150 -11.32 -20.81 -18.12
N ALA A 151 -10.99 -21.18 -16.87
CA ALA A 151 -11.72 -20.69 -15.68
C ALA A 151 -11.61 -19.17 -15.44
N VAL A 152 -10.63 -18.51 -16.07
CA VAL A 152 -10.35 -17.07 -15.94
C VAL A 152 -10.76 -16.31 -17.21
N SER A 153 -11.13 -17.02 -18.26
CA SER A 153 -11.59 -16.42 -19.50
C SER A 153 -13.03 -15.97 -19.29
N GLY A 154 -13.23 -14.66 -19.11
CA GLY A 154 -14.54 -14.02 -19.12
C GLY A 154 -15.15 -13.93 -20.53
N VAL A 155 -15.16 -15.05 -21.26
CA VAL A 155 -15.94 -15.30 -22.49
C VAL A 155 -16.34 -16.76 -22.51
#